data_AF-A0A2G4IJU9-F1
#
_entry.id   AF-A0A2G4IJU9-F1
#
_cell.length_a   1.000
_cell.length_b   1.000
_cell.length_c   1.000
_cell.angle_alpha   90.00
_cell.angle_beta   90.00
_cell.angle_gamma   90.00
#
_symmetry.space_group_name_H-M   'P 1'
#
loop_
_entity.id
_entity.type
_entity.pdbx_description
1 polymer ?
#
loop_
_entity_poly.entity_id
_entity_poly.type
_entity_poly.pdbx_seq_one_letter_code
_entity_poly.pdbx_strand_id
1 'polypeptide(L)'
;MMPKEKTNIVPRSKAQSPEARTPGPQPVANDAITFFCSNGHRLRVPVAQAGKQGTCTKCGVVVKIPAVDSAPKRQAATAPAASQPVGNRAQEHLSTIDFAVDTSPKRATAKQAEPKGLSDALTEAPPALDDSAEESELKKLFQAVAQSEEPPEAPESHADVEAIESIIRGDDREPTEEVLHDNPTAQLVARLWLEREHGGIVELHITGGSVILPTYYERQWSRGTHGLFASEAADGSVTLTAVAWDSIQKIVVRQVQGLPEGFE
;
A
#
# COMPACT_ATOMS: atom_id res chain seq x y z
N MET A 1 -51.72 -2.93 -41.99
CA MET A 1 -50.43 -3.07 -42.72
C MET A 1 -49.41 -3.61 -41.72
N MET A 2 -49.05 -4.89 -41.82
CA MET A 2 -48.10 -5.58 -40.93
C MET A 2 -46.78 -5.79 -41.70
N PRO A 3 -45.59 -5.49 -41.13
CA PRO A 3 -44.34 -5.80 -41.79
C PRO A 3 -44.02 -7.31 -41.69
N LYS A 4 -43.63 -7.88 -42.82
CA LYS A 4 -43.29 -9.30 -43.00
C LYS A 4 -41.92 -9.60 -42.39
N GLU A 5 -41.90 -10.54 -41.45
CA GLU A 5 -40.70 -11.16 -40.89
C GLU A 5 -39.96 -11.98 -41.97
N LYS A 6 -38.66 -11.70 -42.15
CA LYS A 6 -37.78 -12.41 -43.09
C LYS A 6 -37.02 -13.50 -42.34
N THR A 7 -37.47 -14.73 -42.51
CA THR A 7 -36.80 -15.96 -42.05
C THR A 7 -35.50 -16.16 -42.83
N ASN A 8 -34.34 -16.04 -42.17
CA ASN A 8 -33.04 -16.39 -42.74
C ASN A 8 -32.75 -17.88 -42.49
N ILE A 9 -32.75 -18.65 -43.57
CA ILE A 9 -32.39 -20.08 -43.62
C ILE A 9 -30.86 -20.16 -43.69
N VAL A 10 -30.22 -20.67 -42.64
CA VAL A 10 -28.77 -20.95 -42.62
C VAL A 10 -28.53 -22.34 -43.24
N PRO A 11 -27.69 -22.48 -44.28
CA PRO A 11 -27.37 -23.77 -44.88
C PRO A 11 -26.46 -24.58 -43.96
N ARG A 12 -26.85 -25.84 -43.78
CA ARG A 12 -26.21 -26.85 -42.93
C ARG A 12 -24.94 -27.37 -43.61
N SER A 13 -23.78 -26.85 -43.23
CA SER A 13 -22.49 -27.36 -43.68
C SER A 13 -22.12 -28.69 -43.01
N LYS A 14 -22.05 -29.73 -43.86
CA LYS A 14 -21.12 -30.87 -43.87
C LYS A 14 -20.60 -31.40 -42.52
N ALA A 15 -21.06 -32.61 -42.19
CA ALA A 15 -20.47 -33.49 -41.18
C ALA A 15 -19.01 -33.84 -41.52
N GLN A 16 -18.10 -33.55 -40.59
CA GLN A 16 -16.74 -34.07 -40.57
C GLN A 16 -16.67 -35.24 -39.59
N SER A 17 -16.12 -36.35 -40.09
CA SER A 17 -15.90 -37.62 -39.41
C SER A 17 -14.94 -37.49 -38.22
N PRO A 18 -15.11 -38.26 -37.13
CA PRO A 18 -14.21 -38.24 -35.99
C PRO A 18 -13.01 -39.17 -36.23
N GLU A 19 -11.90 -38.60 -36.71
CA GLU A 19 -10.60 -39.29 -36.66
C GLU A 19 -10.03 -39.21 -35.24
N ALA A 20 -9.79 -40.39 -34.67
CA ALA A 20 -9.21 -40.60 -33.36
C ALA A 20 -7.83 -39.93 -33.26
N ARG A 21 -7.75 -38.85 -32.47
CA ARG A 21 -6.49 -38.25 -32.05
C ARG A 21 -6.05 -38.89 -30.73
N THR A 22 -4.95 -39.62 -30.80
CA THR A 22 -4.14 -40.04 -29.65
C THR A 22 -3.79 -38.81 -28.79
N PRO A 23 -4.08 -38.78 -27.48
CA PRO A 23 -3.64 -37.72 -26.60
C PRO A 23 -2.13 -37.88 -26.32
N GLY A 24 -1.31 -37.15 -27.05
CA GLY A 24 0.08 -36.92 -26.66
C GLY A 24 0.14 -36.10 -25.36
N PRO A 25 1.15 -36.31 -24.49
CA PRO A 25 1.30 -35.55 -23.26
C PRO A 25 1.52 -34.06 -23.61
N GLN A 26 0.53 -33.22 -23.29
CA GLN A 26 0.67 -31.76 -23.42
C GLN A 26 1.43 -31.23 -22.20
N PRO A 27 2.63 -30.65 -22.37
CA PRO A 27 3.26 -29.90 -21.29
C PRO A 27 2.51 -28.57 -21.13
N VAL A 28 1.70 -28.48 -20.07
CA VAL A 28 1.05 -27.25 -19.63
C VAL A 28 2.06 -26.34 -18.93
N ALA A 29 2.98 -25.76 -19.72
CA ALA A 29 3.87 -24.70 -19.26
C ALA A 29 3.09 -23.37 -19.24
N ASN A 30 2.55 -23.01 -18.07
CA ASN A 30 1.95 -21.70 -17.83
C ASN A 30 3.05 -20.63 -17.71
N ASP A 31 3.75 -20.34 -18.82
CA ASP A 31 4.84 -19.35 -18.92
C ASP A 31 4.29 -17.91 -18.95
N ALA A 32 3.68 -17.47 -17.85
CA ALA A 32 3.19 -16.11 -17.68
C ALA A 32 3.74 -15.45 -16.41
N ILE A 33 4.30 -14.26 -16.57
CA ILE A 33 4.82 -13.42 -15.48
C ILE A 33 3.66 -12.54 -14.98
N THR A 34 3.56 -12.41 -13.67
CA THR A 34 2.57 -11.53 -13.03
C THR A 34 3.29 -10.42 -12.30
N PHE A 35 2.93 -9.16 -12.58
CA PHE A 35 3.52 -7.97 -11.96
C PHE A 35 2.48 -6.84 -11.87
N PHE A 36 2.82 -5.72 -11.25
CA PHE A 36 1.91 -4.58 -11.06
C PHE A 36 2.39 -3.36 -11.83
N CYS A 37 1.45 -2.56 -12.38
CA CYS A 37 1.79 -1.24 -12.92
C CYS A 37 1.99 -0.22 -11.79
N SER A 38 2.51 0.97 -12.11
CA SER A 38 2.70 2.07 -11.14
C SER A 38 1.40 2.53 -10.47
N ASN A 39 0.25 2.30 -11.09
CA ASN A 39 -1.07 2.60 -10.52
C ASN A 39 -1.69 1.40 -9.76
N GLY A 40 -0.93 0.33 -9.50
CA GLY A 40 -1.38 -0.81 -8.71
C GLY A 40 -2.20 -1.89 -9.45
N HIS A 41 -2.40 -1.78 -10.77
CA HIS A 41 -3.12 -2.82 -11.52
C HIS A 41 -2.26 -4.07 -11.75
N ARG A 42 -2.81 -5.25 -11.46
CA ARG A 42 -2.17 -6.55 -11.69
C ARG A 42 -2.22 -6.92 -13.18
N LEU A 43 -1.05 -7.14 -13.77
CA LEU A 43 -0.86 -7.54 -15.17
C LEU A 43 -0.29 -8.95 -15.24
N ARG A 44 -0.80 -9.75 -16.20
CA ARG A 44 -0.30 -11.10 -16.50
C ARG A 44 0.11 -11.14 -17.95
N VAL A 45 1.41 -11.31 -18.21
CA VAL A 45 1.98 -11.29 -19.57
C VAL A 45 2.78 -12.56 -19.85
N PRO A 46 2.83 -13.05 -21.09
CA PRO A 46 3.68 -14.17 -21.44
C PRO A 46 5.15 -13.88 -21.17
N VAL A 47 5.92 -14.90 -20.80
CA VAL A 47 7.38 -14.79 -20.57
C VAL A 47 8.13 -14.25 -21.80
N ALA A 48 7.63 -14.46 -23.01
CA ALA A 48 8.18 -13.90 -24.25
C ALA A 48 8.16 -12.35 -24.33
N GLN A 49 7.43 -11.70 -23.43
CA GLN A 49 7.40 -10.24 -23.29
C GLN A 49 8.24 -9.72 -22.12
N ALA A 50 8.92 -10.59 -21.37
CA ALA A 50 9.85 -10.19 -20.34
C ALA A 50 10.90 -9.22 -20.88
N GLY A 51 11.20 -8.16 -20.12
CA GLY A 51 12.18 -7.14 -20.50
C GLY A 51 11.71 -6.11 -21.54
N LYS A 52 10.54 -6.30 -22.17
CA LYS A 52 9.97 -5.32 -23.12
C LYS A 52 9.13 -4.27 -22.40
N GLN A 53 8.89 -3.14 -23.08
CA GLN A 53 7.88 -2.18 -22.66
C GLN A 53 6.51 -2.61 -23.17
N GLY A 54 5.50 -2.50 -22.31
CA GLY A 54 4.11 -2.76 -22.64
C GLY A 54 3.21 -1.65 -22.10
N THR A 55 1.92 -1.72 -22.40
CA THR A 55 0.93 -0.75 -21.91
C THR A 55 -0.05 -1.45 -20.98
N CYS A 56 -0.33 -0.87 -19.82
CA CYS A 56 -1.31 -1.41 -18.88
C CYS A 56 -2.71 -1.40 -19.51
N THR A 57 -3.38 -2.55 -19.54
CA THR A 57 -4.72 -2.70 -20.13
C THR A 57 -5.84 -2.01 -19.34
N LYS A 58 -5.56 -1.58 -18.10
CA LYS A 58 -6.53 -0.89 -17.24
C LYS A 58 -6.40 0.64 -17.27
N CYS A 59 -5.18 1.17 -17.23
CA CYS A 59 -4.95 2.63 -17.14
C CYS A 59 -4.20 3.24 -18.31
N GLY A 60 -3.71 2.46 -19.28
CA GLY A 60 -3.00 2.99 -20.45
C GLY A 60 -1.57 3.47 -20.18
N VAL A 61 -1.07 3.39 -18.95
CA VAL A 61 0.31 3.77 -18.61
C VAL A 61 1.32 2.78 -19.20
N VAL A 62 2.42 3.28 -19.74
CA VAL A 62 3.55 2.47 -20.23
C VAL A 62 4.28 1.85 -19.04
N VAL A 63 4.46 0.53 -19.05
CA VAL A 63 5.11 -0.25 -17.99
C VAL A 63 6.29 -1.04 -18.54
N LYS A 64 7.34 -1.18 -17.73
CA LYS A 64 8.49 -2.04 -18.05
C LYS A 64 8.28 -3.42 -17.45
N ILE A 65 8.22 -4.45 -18.30
CA ILE A 65 8.04 -5.83 -17.84
C ILE A 65 9.37 -6.32 -17.27
N PRO A 66 9.42 -6.88 -16.04
CA PRO A 66 10.64 -7.44 -15.48
C PRO A 66 11.25 -8.48 -16.42
N ALA A 67 12.55 -8.39 -16.67
CA ALA A 67 13.26 -9.46 -17.34
C ALA A 67 13.26 -10.67 -16.41
N VAL A 68 12.82 -11.83 -16.90
CA VAL A 68 13.14 -13.09 -16.23
C VAL A 68 14.52 -13.46 -16.71
N ASP A 69 15.54 -12.96 -16.01
CA ASP A 69 16.86 -13.53 -16.17
C ASP A 69 16.72 -15.02 -15.90
N SER A 70 17.02 -15.81 -16.94
CA SER A 70 16.89 -17.26 -16.92
C SER A 70 17.52 -17.77 -15.64
N ALA A 71 16.75 -18.55 -14.88
CA ALA A 71 17.04 -18.94 -13.50
C ALA A 71 18.55 -19.14 -13.22
N PRO A 72 19.06 -18.69 -12.05
CA PRO A 72 20.42 -19.01 -11.65
C PRO A 72 20.59 -20.52 -11.76
N LYS A 73 21.46 -20.94 -12.68
CA LYS A 73 21.84 -22.32 -12.91
C LYS A 73 22.11 -22.92 -11.53
N ARG A 74 21.20 -23.79 -11.06
CA ARG A 74 21.30 -24.53 -9.81
C ARG A 74 22.73 -25.08 -9.72
N GLN A 75 23.60 -24.38 -9.00
CA GLN A 75 24.85 -24.98 -8.57
C GLN A 75 24.41 -26.04 -7.58
N ALA A 76 24.55 -27.30 -8.00
CA ALA A 76 24.42 -28.44 -7.13
C ALA A 76 25.40 -28.22 -5.96
N ALA A 77 24.86 -27.79 -4.83
CA ALA A 77 25.60 -27.74 -3.58
C ALA A 77 25.87 -29.19 -3.18
N THR A 78 27.08 -29.64 -3.48
CA THR A 78 27.70 -30.80 -2.88
C THR A 78 27.72 -30.57 -1.37
N ALA A 79 26.95 -31.37 -0.63
CA ALA A 79 27.00 -31.38 0.83
C ALA A 79 28.38 -31.90 1.29
N PRO A 80 29.08 -31.23 2.22
CA PRO A 80 30.09 -31.88 3.02
C PRO A 80 29.43 -32.46 4.28
N ALA A 81 29.48 -33.79 4.38
CA ALA A 81 29.29 -34.53 5.61
C ALA A 81 30.57 -34.44 6.46
N ALA A 82 30.44 -33.97 7.71
CA ALA A 82 31.29 -34.28 8.87
C ALA A 82 30.67 -33.51 10.06
N SER A 83 29.97 -34.12 11.03
CA SER A 83 30.47 -35.05 12.06
C SER A 83 31.75 -34.55 12.73
N GLN A 84 31.62 -33.78 13.82
CA GLN A 84 32.54 -33.87 14.95
C GLN A 84 31.80 -33.84 16.29
N PRO A 85 32.26 -34.61 17.29
CA PRO A 85 31.60 -34.79 18.59
C PRO A 85 32.18 -33.92 19.71
N VAL A 86 31.41 -33.92 20.79
CA VAL A 86 31.63 -33.47 22.18
C VAL A 86 33.08 -33.56 22.71
N GLY A 87 33.53 -32.50 23.40
CA GLY A 87 34.73 -32.53 24.24
C GLY A 87 34.94 -31.25 25.08
N ASN A 88 34.75 -31.39 26.40
CA ASN A 88 34.90 -30.40 27.47
C ASN A 88 36.16 -29.50 27.42
N ARG A 89 36.09 -28.31 28.04
CA ARG A 89 36.76 -27.98 29.33
C ARG A 89 36.91 -26.46 29.52
N ALA A 90 36.57 -26.02 30.73
CA ALA A 90 36.83 -24.72 31.30
C ALA A 90 38.31 -24.30 31.18
N GLN A 91 38.56 -23.02 30.90
CA GLN A 91 39.26 -22.12 31.82
C GLN A 91 39.37 -20.70 31.26
N GLU A 92 39.28 -19.79 32.21
CA GLU A 92 39.50 -18.35 32.18
C GLU A 92 40.75 -17.94 31.40
N HIS A 93 40.65 -16.88 30.60
CA HIS A 93 41.72 -15.88 30.55
C HIS A 93 41.16 -14.54 30.10
N LEU A 94 41.21 -13.59 31.03
CA LEU A 94 41.12 -12.16 30.79
C LEU A 94 42.19 -11.73 29.78
N SER A 95 41.77 -10.99 28.76
CA SER A 95 42.65 -10.02 28.12
C SER A 95 41.81 -8.83 27.69
N THR A 96 41.88 -7.81 28.54
CA THR A 96 41.75 -6.39 28.24
C THR A 96 42.26 -6.09 26.83
N ILE A 97 41.38 -5.62 25.96
CA ILE A 97 41.78 -4.99 24.70
C ILE A 97 41.57 -3.49 24.91
N ASP A 98 42.67 -2.81 25.19
CA ASP A 98 42.78 -1.36 25.12
C ASP A 98 42.55 -0.91 23.67
N PHE A 99 41.35 -0.41 23.38
CA PHE A 99 41.09 0.33 22.15
C PHE A 99 41.70 1.72 22.29
N ALA A 100 42.97 1.82 21.92
CA ALA A 100 43.65 3.09 21.67
C ALA A 100 42.91 3.82 20.53
N VAL A 101 42.24 4.90 20.92
CA VAL A 101 41.94 6.04 20.06
C VAL A 101 43.27 6.60 19.58
N ASP A 102 43.45 6.73 18.26
CA ASP A 102 44.09 7.86 17.57
C ASP A 102 44.44 7.42 16.15
N THR A 103 43.93 8.16 15.16
CA THR A 103 44.58 8.59 13.90
C THR A 103 43.56 8.85 12.79
N SER A 104 43.01 10.07 12.78
CA SER A 104 42.98 10.86 11.53
C SER A 104 44.43 11.14 11.13
N PRO A 105 44.85 11.20 9.83
CA PRO A 105 44.19 12.00 8.79
C PRO A 105 44.32 11.46 7.33
N LYS A 106 43.42 11.87 6.42
CA LYS A 106 43.78 12.49 5.12
C LYS A 106 42.56 12.74 4.25
N ARG A 107 42.19 14.01 4.22
CA ARG A 107 41.30 14.64 3.24
C ARG A 107 42.00 14.59 1.87
N ALA A 108 41.57 13.69 1.00
CA ALA A 108 41.94 13.71 -0.40
C ALA A 108 41.15 14.80 -1.12
N THR A 109 41.86 15.84 -1.55
CA THR A 109 41.40 16.87 -2.46
C THR A 109 41.18 16.26 -3.85
N ALA A 110 39.92 15.93 -4.16
CA ALA A 110 39.51 15.65 -5.53
C ALA A 110 39.31 16.99 -6.27
N LYS A 111 40.19 17.22 -7.25
CA LYS A 111 40.05 18.23 -8.31
C LYS A 111 38.66 18.16 -8.92
N GLN A 112 37.84 19.17 -8.65
CA GLN A 112 36.60 19.44 -9.36
C GLN A 112 37.00 20.14 -10.67
N ALA A 113 36.79 19.45 -11.79
CA ALA A 113 36.97 20.01 -13.11
C ALA A 113 35.78 20.95 -13.42
N GLU A 114 36.09 22.19 -13.79
CA GLU A 114 35.17 23.17 -14.37
C GLU A 114 34.52 22.61 -15.66
N PRO A 115 33.18 22.59 -15.78
CA PRO A 115 32.54 22.75 -17.07
C PRO A 115 32.36 24.25 -17.35
N LYS A 116 33.24 24.78 -18.20
CA LYS A 116 33.04 26.08 -18.86
C LYS A 116 31.99 25.93 -19.95
N GLY A 117 31.02 26.83 -19.95
CA GLY A 117 30.27 27.25 -21.13
C GLY A 117 28.92 26.59 -21.28
N LEU A 118 27.86 27.33 -20.94
CA LEU A 118 26.74 27.63 -21.84
C LEU A 118 25.83 28.63 -21.10
N SER A 119 26.27 29.89 -21.06
CA SER A 119 25.43 31.05 -20.80
C SER A 119 24.96 31.57 -22.15
N ASP A 120 23.66 31.45 -22.44
CA ASP A 120 22.86 32.38 -23.27
C ASP A 120 21.61 31.64 -23.76
N ALA A 121 20.49 31.81 -23.05
CA ALA A 121 19.14 31.64 -23.60
C ALA A 121 18.06 31.97 -22.56
N LEU A 122 17.33 33.05 -22.82
CA LEU A 122 15.98 33.38 -22.34
C LEU A 122 15.81 33.76 -20.86
N THR A 123 16.21 35.00 -20.55
CA THR A 123 15.44 35.85 -19.64
C THR A 123 14.26 36.43 -20.42
N GLU A 124 13.13 35.73 -20.44
CA GLU A 124 11.84 36.32 -20.81
C GLU A 124 10.99 36.35 -19.54
N ALA A 125 10.81 37.56 -19.01
CA ALA A 125 10.02 37.79 -17.82
C ALA A 125 8.56 37.38 -18.08
N PRO A 126 7.94 36.55 -17.22
CA PRO A 126 6.52 36.26 -17.35
C PRO A 126 5.74 37.57 -17.16
N PRO A 127 4.73 37.87 -18.01
CA PRO A 127 3.86 39.00 -17.80
C PRO A 127 3.12 38.81 -16.47
N ALA A 128 3.11 39.87 -15.66
CA ALA A 128 2.32 39.93 -14.44
C ALA A 128 0.86 39.61 -14.77
N LEU A 129 0.39 38.44 -14.36
CA LEU A 129 -1.02 38.10 -14.36
C LEU A 129 -1.65 38.88 -13.19
N ASP A 130 -2.58 39.76 -13.54
CA ASP A 130 -3.34 40.58 -12.60
C ASP A 130 -4.37 39.67 -11.89
N ASP A 131 -3.97 39.11 -10.75
CA ASP A 131 -4.75 38.19 -9.90
C ASP A 131 -5.99 38.84 -9.22
N SER A 132 -6.33 40.10 -9.52
CA SER A 132 -7.37 40.83 -8.78
C SER A 132 -8.81 40.55 -9.23
N ALA A 133 -9.04 39.87 -10.37
CA ALA A 133 -10.39 39.68 -10.90
C ALA A 133 -11.07 38.37 -10.48
N GLU A 134 -10.31 37.27 -10.30
CA GLU A 134 -10.89 35.93 -10.12
C GLU A 134 -11.30 35.64 -8.65
N GLU A 135 -10.73 36.35 -7.67
CA GLU A 135 -11.09 36.18 -6.26
C GLU A 135 -12.51 36.69 -5.93
N SER A 136 -13.09 37.54 -6.78
CA SER A 136 -14.44 38.11 -6.56
C SER A 136 -15.58 37.19 -7.00
N GLU A 137 -15.33 36.30 -7.97
CA GLU A 137 -16.36 35.36 -8.46
C GLU A 137 -16.51 34.15 -7.55
N LEU A 138 -15.39 33.62 -7.02
CA LEU A 138 -15.41 32.52 -6.06
C LEU A 138 -16.09 32.92 -4.74
N LYS A 139 -15.88 34.15 -4.25
CA LYS A 139 -16.60 34.66 -3.06
C LYS A 139 -18.11 34.79 -3.28
N LYS A 140 -18.57 35.13 -4.50
CA LYS A 140 -20.02 35.20 -4.82
C LYS A 140 -20.67 33.82 -4.85
N LEU A 141 -19.96 32.78 -5.28
CA LEU A 141 -20.47 31.41 -5.30
C LEU A 141 -20.64 30.82 -3.89
N PHE A 142 -19.72 31.09 -2.95
CA PHE A 142 -19.87 30.63 -1.57
C PHE A 142 -20.96 31.39 -0.78
N GLN A 143 -21.23 32.65 -1.12
CA GLN A 143 -22.26 33.44 -0.43
C GLN A 143 -23.70 33.07 -0.86
N ALA A 144 -23.90 32.47 -2.04
CA ALA A 144 -25.19 31.99 -2.51
C ALA A 144 -25.67 30.71 -1.79
N VAL A 145 -24.76 29.90 -1.25
CA VAL A 145 -25.11 28.65 -0.54
C VAL A 145 -25.58 28.94 0.90
N ALA A 146 -25.12 30.02 1.51
CA ALA A 146 -25.50 30.40 2.89
C ALA A 146 -26.88 31.09 3.00
N GLN A 147 -27.58 31.33 1.88
CA GLN A 147 -28.92 31.96 1.86
C GLN A 147 -30.06 31.00 1.45
N SER A 148 -29.82 29.69 1.44
CA SER A 148 -30.84 28.67 1.13
C SER A 148 -30.99 27.62 2.25
N GLU A 149 -31.02 28.08 3.50
CA GLU A 149 -31.50 27.28 4.63
C GLU A 149 -32.65 28.01 5.32
N GLU A 150 -33.80 28.07 4.63
CA GLU A 150 -35.08 28.06 5.34
C GLU A 150 -35.51 26.58 5.40
N PRO A 151 -35.54 25.96 6.59
CA PRO A 151 -35.97 24.57 6.72
C PRO A 151 -37.45 24.47 6.36
N PRO A 152 -37.87 23.52 5.51
CA PRO A 152 -39.29 23.31 5.26
C PRO A 152 -39.94 22.85 6.57
N GLU A 153 -40.90 23.65 7.04
CA GLU A 153 -41.82 23.29 8.13
C GLU A 153 -42.38 21.89 7.87
N ALA A 154 -42.10 20.99 8.82
CA ALA A 154 -42.60 19.62 8.77
C ALA A 154 -44.14 19.62 8.89
N PRO A 155 -44.86 18.81 8.10
CA PRO A 155 -46.28 18.63 8.30
C PRO A 155 -46.53 17.87 9.62
N GLU A 156 -47.26 18.52 10.53
CA GLU A 156 -47.80 17.93 11.76
C GLU A 156 -48.73 16.75 11.42
N SER A 157 -48.18 15.54 11.37
CA SER A 157 -48.99 14.31 11.32
C SER A 157 -49.36 13.91 12.74
N HIS A 158 -50.57 14.29 13.14
CA HIS A 158 -51.29 13.76 14.31
C HIS A 158 -51.69 12.30 14.11
N ALA A 159 -50.74 11.39 14.20
CA ALA A 159 -50.99 9.97 14.43
C ALA A 159 -49.95 9.42 15.40
N ASP A 160 -50.45 8.80 16.47
CA ASP A 160 -49.75 7.97 17.47
C ASP A 160 -48.99 8.69 18.60
N VAL A 161 -49.74 9.46 19.39
CA VAL A 161 -49.28 10.01 20.69
C VAL A 161 -49.30 8.98 21.84
N GLU A 162 -49.83 7.76 21.62
CA GLU A 162 -49.85 6.71 22.67
C GLU A 162 -48.58 5.84 22.73
N ALA A 163 -47.70 5.90 21.72
CA ALA A 163 -46.44 5.14 21.75
C ALA A 163 -45.31 5.87 22.51
N ILE A 164 -45.36 7.20 22.57
CA ILE A 164 -44.29 8.05 23.16
C ILE A 164 -44.42 8.15 24.69
N GLU A 165 -45.63 8.01 25.26
CA GLU A 165 -45.80 7.95 26.72
C GLU A 165 -45.25 6.66 27.36
N SER A 166 -44.93 5.63 26.56
CA SER A 166 -44.20 4.45 27.06
C SER A 166 -42.71 4.69 27.29
N ILE A 167 -42.12 5.72 26.66
CA ILE A 167 -40.69 6.05 26.78
C ILE A 167 -40.38 6.80 28.09
N ILE A 168 -41.36 7.49 28.67
CA ILE A 168 -41.19 8.25 29.93
C ILE A 168 -41.43 7.37 31.18
N ARG A 169 -42.01 6.17 31.03
CA ARG A 169 -42.21 5.24 32.15
C ARG A 169 -41.01 4.31 32.31
N GLY A 170 -39.91 4.85 32.85
CA GLY A 170 -38.92 4.12 33.64
C GLY A 170 -38.62 2.69 33.20
N ASP A 171 -38.34 2.49 31.91
CA ASP A 171 -37.65 1.29 31.48
C ASP A 171 -36.17 1.60 31.74
N ASP A 172 -35.61 0.97 32.78
CA ASP A 172 -34.18 0.78 33.03
C ASP A 172 -33.55 0.00 31.86
N ARG A 173 -33.78 0.44 30.63
CA ARG A 173 -33.01 0.02 29.48
C ARG A 173 -31.73 0.82 29.57
N GLU A 174 -30.79 0.28 30.34
CA GLU A 174 -29.39 0.68 30.26
C GLU A 174 -29.08 0.95 28.77
N PRO A 175 -28.47 2.10 28.42
CA PRO A 175 -27.92 2.23 27.10
C PRO A 175 -27.04 1.00 26.94
N THR A 176 -27.43 0.08 26.08
CA THR A 176 -26.53 -0.96 25.61
C THR A 176 -25.43 -0.17 24.94
N GLU A 177 -24.41 0.18 25.73
CA GLU A 177 -23.11 0.60 25.25
C GLU A 177 -22.79 -0.47 24.22
N GLU A 178 -23.00 -0.15 22.95
CA GLU A 178 -22.40 -0.94 21.90
C GLU A 178 -20.93 -0.80 22.17
N VAL A 179 -20.39 -1.77 22.90
CA VAL A 179 -18.98 -1.89 23.20
C VAL A 179 -18.36 -2.02 21.82
N LEU A 180 -17.94 -0.89 21.26
CA LEU A 180 -17.18 -0.80 20.03
C LEU A 180 -15.87 -1.49 20.36
N HIS A 181 -15.88 -2.81 20.17
CA HIS A 181 -14.72 -3.64 20.38
C HIS A 181 -13.68 -3.19 19.36
N ASP A 182 -12.67 -2.48 19.85
CA ASP A 182 -11.54 -2.07 19.02
C ASP A 182 -11.00 -3.30 18.29
N ASN A 183 -10.71 -3.16 17.01
CA ASN A 183 -10.12 -4.24 16.23
C ASN A 183 -8.85 -4.77 16.94
N PRO A 184 -8.68 -6.09 17.12
CA PRO A 184 -7.55 -6.64 17.86
C PRO A 184 -6.19 -6.29 17.22
N THR A 185 -6.14 -6.19 15.89
CA THR A 185 -4.95 -5.71 15.18
C THR A 185 -4.68 -4.24 15.48
N ALA A 186 -5.72 -3.41 15.56
CA ALA A 186 -5.56 -2.00 15.95
C ALA A 186 -5.00 -1.86 17.37
N GLN A 187 -5.47 -2.69 18.31
CA GLN A 187 -4.95 -2.70 19.69
C GLN A 187 -3.47 -3.10 19.71
N LEU A 188 -3.09 -4.14 18.96
CA LEU A 188 -1.71 -4.60 18.86
C LEU A 188 -0.80 -3.53 18.24
N VAL A 189 -1.24 -2.91 17.13
CA VAL A 189 -0.50 -1.81 16.49
C VAL A 189 -0.32 -0.65 17.47
N ALA A 190 -1.39 -0.24 18.16
CA ALA A 190 -1.32 0.85 19.13
C ALA A 190 -0.33 0.55 20.27
N ARG A 191 -0.25 -0.70 20.74
CA ARG A 191 0.71 -1.10 21.78
C ARG A 191 2.15 -1.07 21.26
N LEU A 192 2.40 -1.68 20.10
CA LEU A 192 3.73 -1.73 19.49
C LEU A 192 4.22 -0.35 19.02
N TRP A 193 3.30 0.57 18.74
CA TRP A 193 3.63 1.93 18.34
C TRP A 193 4.37 2.71 19.43
N LEU A 194 4.14 2.39 20.72
CA LEU A 194 4.82 3.02 21.85
C LEU A 194 6.33 2.81 21.82
N GLU A 195 6.81 1.73 21.19
CA GLU A 195 8.25 1.48 21.05
C GLU A 195 8.97 2.53 20.20
N ARG A 196 8.23 3.31 19.40
CA ARG A 196 8.81 4.42 18.63
C ARG A 196 9.30 5.56 19.51
N GLU A 197 8.72 5.76 20.69
CA GLU A 197 9.22 6.72 21.69
C GLU A 197 10.63 6.37 22.17
N HIS A 198 10.99 5.08 22.07
CA HIS A 198 12.31 4.55 22.41
C HIS A 198 13.22 4.34 21.19
N GLY A 199 12.85 4.91 20.02
CA GLY A 199 13.63 4.80 18.78
C GLY A 199 13.30 3.56 17.93
N GLY A 200 12.26 2.80 18.31
CA GLY A 200 11.77 1.70 17.48
C GLY A 200 11.24 2.17 16.12
N ILE A 201 11.34 1.32 15.11
CA ILE A 201 10.77 1.55 13.78
C ILE A 201 9.70 0.49 13.52
N VAL A 202 8.46 0.93 13.31
CA VAL A 202 7.34 0.06 13.01
C VAL A 202 7.23 -0.17 11.50
N GLU A 203 7.27 -1.44 11.08
CA GLU A 203 7.02 -1.88 9.71
C GLU A 203 5.70 -2.66 9.67
N LEU A 204 4.82 -2.30 8.74
CA LEU A 204 3.58 -3.01 8.50
C LEU A 204 3.67 -3.73 7.16
N HIS A 205 3.58 -5.06 7.20
CA HIS A 205 3.52 -5.90 6.01
C HIS A 205 2.07 -6.17 5.67
N ILE A 206 1.68 -5.75 4.47
CA ILE A 206 0.32 -5.85 3.95
C ILE A 206 0.25 -7.00 2.95
N THR A 207 -0.94 -7.58 2.82
CA THR A 207 -1.27 -8.58 1.82
C THR A 207 -0.85 -8.13 0.42
N GLY A 208 -0.20 -9.03 -0.32
CA GLY A 208 0.41 -8.70 -1.62
C GLY A 208 1.90 -8.33 -1.54
N GLY A 209 2.49 -8.37 -0.33
CA GLY A 209 3.93 -8.17 -0.13
C GLY A 209 4.36 -6.70 -0.06
N SER A 210 3.40 -5.78 -0.03
CA SER A 210 3.67 -4.36 0.21
C SER A 210 4.10 -4.16 1.66
N VAL A 211 5.05 -3.25 1.87
CA VAL A 211 5.53 -2.85 3.20
C VAL A 211 5.40 -1.34 3.31
N ILE A 212 4.80 -0.88 4.39
CA ILE A 212 4.77 0.55 4.73
C ILE A 212 5.59 0.79 6.00
N LEU A 213 6.31 1.91 5.99
CA LEU A 213 7.13 2.40 7.09
C LEU A 213 6.55 3.73 7.58
N PRO A 214 5.41 3.68 8.29
CA PRO A 214 4.71 4.89 8.68
C PRO A 214 5.50 5.68 9.73
N THR A 215 5.57 7.00 9.53
CA THR A 215 6.15 7.95 10.49
C THR A 215 5.11 8.51 11.44
N TYR A 216 3.82 8.36 11.16
CA TYR A 216 2.70 8.78 12.01
C TYR A 216 1.59 7.72 12.03
N TYR A 217 0.87 7.62 13.16
CA TYR A 217 -0.28 6.75 13.39
C TYR A 217 -1.28 7.47 14.28
N GLU A 218 -2.55 7.52 13.87
CA GLU A 218 -3.61 8.15 14.64
C GLU A 218 -4.52 7.10 15.28
N ARG A 219 -4.37 6.87 16.58
CA ARG A 219 -5.09 5.80 17.30
C ARG A 219 -6.60 6.03 17.33
N GLN A 220 -7.04 7.28 17.50
CA GLN A 220 -8.47 7.57 17.67
C GLN A 220 -9.26 7.28 16.39
N TRP A 221 -8.66 7.55 15.23
CA TRP A 221 -9.29 7.35 13.91
C TRP A 221 -9.11 5.93 13.38
N SER A 222 -8.38 5.11 14.13
CA SER A 222 -7.94 3.76 13.77
C SER A 222 -8.75 2.66 14.45
N ARG A 223 -9.83 3.00 15.14
CA ARG A 223 -10.62 2.04 15.97
C ARG A 223 -11.57 1.16 15.15
N GLY A 224 -11.90 1.59 13.93
CA GLY A 224 -12.86 0.91 13.04
C GLY A 224 -12.23 -0.23 12.23
N THR A 225 -12.59 -0.31 10.94
CA THR A 225 -12.13 -1.36 10.01
C THR A 225 -10.75 -1.07 9.40
N HIS A 226 -10.25 0.16 9.54
CA HIS A 226 -9.00 0.62 8.95
C HIS A 226 -8.13 1.32 9.98
N GLY A 227 -6.81 1.27 9.77
CA GLY A 227 -5.83 2.10 10.43
C GLY A 227 -5.42 3.26 9.56
N LEU A 228 -5.29 4.44 10.17
CA LEU A 228 -4.79 5.63 9.50
C LEU A 228 -3.32 5.85 9.85
N PHE A 229 -2.50 5.89 8.80
CA PHE A 229 -1.07 6.06 8.89
C PHE A 229 -0.64 7.24 8.02
N ALA A 230 0.48 7.87 8.37
CA ALA A 230 1.14 8.82 7.50
C ALA A 230 2.62 8.51 7.37
N SER A 231 3.18 8.80 6.20
CA SER A 231 4.63 8.73 5.93
C SER A 231 5.09 10.08 5.40
N GLU A 232 6.23 10.55 5.90
CA GLU A 232 6.86 11.79 5.45
C GLU A 232 7.97 11.47 4.45
N ALA A 233 7.93 12.13 3.29
CA ALA A 233 8.96 12.01 2.27
C ALA A 233 10.11 12.99 2.54
N ALA A 234 11.24 12.81 1.84
CA ALA A 234 12.44 13.63 2.04
C ALA A 234 12.25 15.12 1.65
N ASP A 235 11.22 15.44 0.86
CA ASP A 235 10.82 16.79 0.50
C ASP A 235 9.88 17.44 1.53
N GLY A 236 9.59 16.75 2.64
CA GLY A 236 8.66 17.20 3.68
C GLY A 236 7.20 16.98 3.33
N SER A 237 6.88 16.38 2.17
CA SER A 237 5.49 16.04 1.84
C SER A 237 5.01 14.86 2.69
N VAL A 238 3.73 14.90 3.08
CA VAL A 238 3.10 13.87 3.90
C VAL A 238 2.10 13.08 3.06
N THR A 239 2.26 11.76 3.03
CA THR A 239 1.30 10.84 2.43
C THR A 239 0.47 10.19 3.53
N LEU A 240 -0.84 10.44 3.55
CA LEU A 240 -1.78 9.70 4.39
C LEU A 240 -2.22 8.41 3.70
N THR A 241 -2.30 7.31 4.43
CA THR A 241 -2.71 6.00 3.94
C THR A 241 -3.65 5.34 4.94
N ALA A 242 -4.86 5.01 4.49
CA ALA A 242 -5.78 4.15 5.23
C ALA A 242 -5.54 2.69 4.82
N VAL A 243 -5.27 1.81 5.80
CA VAL A 243 -4.99 0.39 5.58
C VAL A 243 -6.05 -0.44 6.30
N ALA A 244 -6.70 -1.35 5.59
CA ALA A 244 -7.67 -2.25 6.20
C ALA A 244 -6.98 -3.19 7.20
N TRP A 245 -7.54 -3.36 8.39
CA TRP A 245 -6.89 -4.15 9.45
C TRP A 245 -6.71 -5.62 9.10
N ASP A 246 -7.65 -6.18 8.33
CA ASP A 246 -7.62 -7.54 7.81
C ASP A 246 -6.53 -7.78 6.76
N SER A 247 -6.00 -6.71 6.16
CA SER A 247 -4.95 -6.79 5.16
C SER A 247 -3.54 -6.87 5.76
N ILE A 248 -3.37 -6.52 7.04
CA ILE A 248 -2.08 -6.57 7.75
C ILE A 248 -1.75 -8.02 8.11
N GLN A 249 -0.65 -8.54 7.57
CA GLN A 249 -0.21 -9.92 7.80
C GLN A 249 0.85 -10.04 8.88
N LYS A 250 1.68 -9.00 9.04
CA LYS A 250 2.81 -9.01 9.96
C LYS A 250 3.16 -7.58 10.38
N ILE A 251 3.42 -7.41 11.66
CA ILE A 251 3.91 -6.16 12.26
C ILE A 251 5.32 -6.44 12.78
N VAL A 252 6.28 -5.60 12.43
CA VAL A 252 7.66 -5.69 12.92
C VAL A 252 8.01 -4.40 13.62
N VAL A 253 8.63 -4.49 14.79
CA VAL A 253 9.30 -3.35 15.41
C VAL A 253 10.79 -3.62 15.38
N ARG A 254 11.54 -2.76 14.72
CA ARG A 254 13.00 -2.83 14.63
C ARG A 254 13.63 -1.86 15.62
N GLN A 255 14.89 -2.12 15.98
CA GLN A 255 15.69 -1.24 16.83
C GLN A 255 15.10 -0.98 18.23
N VAL A 256 14.40 -1.97 18.80
CA VAL A 256 13.92 -1.89 20.18
C VAL A 256 15.13 -1.93 21.13
N GLN A 257 15.21 -0.99 22.09
CA GLN A 257 16.35 -0.84 23.02
C GLN A 257 16.37 -1.89 24.15
N GLY A 258 15.59 -2.96 24.03
CA GLY A 258 15.42 -4.01 25.03
C GLY A 258 14.26 -4.91 24.67
N LEU A 259 13.99 -5.93 25.48
CA LEU A 259 12.75 -6.69 25.38
C LEU A 259 11.63 -5.86 26.05
N PRO A 260 10.47 -5.65 25.41
CA PRO A 260 9.36 -4.96 26.05
C PRO A 260 8.89 -5.71 27.31
N GLU A 261 8.34 -4.97 28.26
CA GLU A 261 7.74 -5.55 29.48
C GLU A 261 6.67 -6.59 29.11
N GLY A 262 6.78 -7.79 29.70
CA GLY A 262 5.89 -8.93 29.41
C GLY A 262 6.38 -9.93 28.36
N PHE A 263 7.59 -9.75 27.82
CA PHE A 263 8.25 -10.72 26.94
C PHE A 263 9.34 -11.58 27.63
N GLU A 264 9.56 -11.39 28.93
CA GLU A 264 10.55 -12.14 29.74
C GLU A 264 10.08 -13.54 30.17
#